data_AF-M5BYG6-F1
#
_entry.id   AF-M5BYG6-F1
#
_cell.length_a   1.000
_cell.length_b   1.000
_cell.length_c   1.000
_cell.angle_alpha   90.00
_cell.angle_beta   90.00
_cell.angle_gamma   90.00
#
_symmetry.space_group_name_H-M   'P 1'
#
loop_
_entity.id
_entity.type
_entity.pdbx_description
1 polymer ?
#
loop_
_entity_poly.entity_id
_entity_poly.type
_entity_poly.pdbx_seq_one_letter_code
_entity_poly.pdbx_strand_id
1 'polypeptide(L)'
;MHYLSFAALAFAPILAVATPVSRCTGTIASLNDVANAQKCTTITIKGFTVPAGKTFELSLLDNTVVNMEGDVKFGVSNWAGPLFSVSGKGITFNGNGHTFDGQGPSYWDGQGGNGGVTKPHPMMKIKISGTYSNVKVLNSPAHTYSISNPAKLVMSKLTIDNCKSLRNP
;
A
#
# COMPACT_ATOMS: atom_id res chain seq x y z
N MET A 1 -65.81 16.01 20.28
CA MET A 1 -65.44 15.31 19.03
C MET A 1 -64.21 16.00 18.46
N HIS A 2 -63.01 15.44 18.64
CA HIS A 2 -61.78 15.93 18.01
C HIS A 2 -61.14 14.75 17.29
N TYR A 3 -61.12 14.80 15.95
CA TYR A 3 -60.51 13.80 15.09
C TYR A 3 -59.00 14.07 14.98
N LEU A 4 -58.16 13.11 15.38
CA LEU A 4 -56.73 13.12 15.03
C LEU A 4 -56.54 12.53 13.64
N SER A 5 -56.15 13.38 12.68
CA SER A 5 -55.68 12.94 11.35
C SER A 5 -54.27 12.36 11.46
N PHE A 6 -54.13 11.07 11.13
CA PHE A 6 -52.83 10.44 10.89
C PHE A 6 -52.39 10.72 9.44
N ALA A 7 -51.38 11.57 9.27
CA ALA A 7 -50.70 11.73 7.98
C ALA A 7 -49.68 10.60 7.80
N ALA A 8 -49.90 9.72 6.83
CA ALA A 8 -48.96 8.67 6.46
C ALA A 8 -47.85 9.27 5.57
N LEU A 9 -46.63 9.37 6.11
CA LEU A 9 -45.43 9.69 5.33
C LEU A 9 -44.98 8.46 4.54
N ALA A 10 -45.18 8.47 3.23
CA ALA A 10 -44.68 7.44 2.33
C ALA A 10 -43.16 7.56 2.17
N PHE A 11 -42.41 6.62 2.75
CA PHE A 11 -40.98 6.48 2.52
C PHE A 11 -40.75 5.74 1.18
N ALA A 12 -40.27 6.45 0.16
CA ALA A 12 -39.84 5.82 -1.08
C ALA A 12 -38.48 5.11 -0.88
N PRO A 13 -38.32 3.83 -1.26
CA PRO A 13 -37.05 3.14 -1.14
C PRO A 13 -36.06 3.69 -2.16
N ILE A 14 -34.92 4.21 -1.67
CA ILE A 14 -33.79 4.59 -2.52
C ILE A 14 -33.15 3.30 -3.01
N LEU A 15 -33.32 2.98 -4.31
CA LEU A 15 -32.55 1.92 -4.95
C LEU A 15 -31.08 2.37 -5.08
N ALA A 16 -30.19 1.76 -4.29
CA ALA A 16 -28.76 1.88 -4.50
C ALA A 16 -28.39 1.17 -5.81
N VAL A 17 -28.05 1.94 -6.84
CA VAL A 17 -27.50 1.40 -8.09
C VAL A 17 -26.08 0.92 -7.79
N ALA A 18 -25.90 -0.40 -7.65
CA ALA A 18 -24.58 -1.01 -7.55
C ALA A 18 -23.87 -0.80 -8.89
N THR A 19 -22.84 0.05 -8.92
CA THR A 19 -21.98 0.18 -10.09
C THR A 19 -21.28 -1.15 -10.34
N PRO A 20 -21.22 -1.64 -11.58
CA PRO A 20 -20.51 -2.87 -11.89
C PRO A 20 -19.04 -2.67 -11.51
N VAL A 21 -18.58 -3.44 -10.52
CA VAL A 21 -17.17 -3.51 -10.17
C VAL A 21 -16.42 -3.99 -11.41
N SER A 22 -15.58 -3.12 -11.99
CA SER A 22 -14.81 -3.45 -13.18
C SER A 22 -13.82 -4.57 -12.85
N ARG A 23 -14.12 -5.78 -13.31
CA ARG A 23 -13.19 -6.93 -13.27
C ARG A 23 -12.15 -6.76 -14.39
N CYS A 24 -11.37 -5.70 -14.33
CA CYS A 24 -10.22 -5.49 -15.21
C CYS A 24 -8.92 -5.87 -14.49
N THR A 25 -7.83 -5.91 -15.26
CA THR A 25 -6.47 -5.99 -14.72
C THR A 25 -5.75 -4.67 -14.99
N GLY A 26 -5.33 -4.00 -13.93
CA GLY A 26 -4.46 -2.83 -13.99
C GLY A 26 -2.99 -3.25 -13.94
N THR A 27 -2.14 -2.66 -14.77
CA THR A 27 -0.68 -2.88 -14.69
C THR A 27 -0.01 -1.59 -14.25
N ILE A 28 0.93 -1.68 -13.31
CA ILE A 28 1.72 -0.55 -12.80
C ILE A 28 3.18 -0.80 -13.14
N ALA A 29 3.74 0.02 -14.03
CA ALA A 29 5.17 0.05 -14.34
C ALA A 29 5.81 1.41 -14.00
N SER A 30 5.01 2.37 -13.54
CA SER A 30 5.41 3.69 -13.07
C SER A 30 4.33 4.29 -12.18
N LEU A 31 4.61 5.41 -11.50
CA LEU A 31 3.59 6.12 -10.73
C LEU A 31 2.44 6.67 -11.60
N ASN A 32 2.65 6.89 -12.90
CA ASN A 32 1.62 7.43 -13.79
C ASN A 32 0.49 6.41 -14.05
N ASP A 33 0.77 5.12 -13.90
CA ASP A 33 -0.19 4.04 -14.17
C ASP A 33 -1.17 3.82 -13.01
N VAL A 34 -0.82 4.31 -11.81
CA VAL A 34 -1.52 4.04 -10.55
C VAL A 34 -2.99 4.43 -10.62
N ALA A 35 -3.29 5.64 -11.11
CA ALA A 35 -4.66 6.16 -11.15
C ALA A 35 -5.60 5.32 -12.03
N ASN A 36 -5.07 4.68 -13.06
CA ASN A 36 -5.84 3.79 -13.93
C ASN A 36 -5.91 2.37 -13.36
N ALA A 37 -4.79 1.85 -12.83
CA ALA A 37 -4.72 0.50 -12.30
C ALA A 37 -5.63 0.31 -11.06
N GLN A 38 -5.74 1.30 -10.18
CA GLN A 38 -6.59 1.25 -8.97
C GLN A 38 -8.09 1.13 -9.25
N LYS A 39 -8.53 1.37 -10.50
CA LYS A 39 -9.93 1.17 -10.92
C LYS A 39 -10.27 -0.30 -11.19
N CYS A 40 -9.27 -1.18 -11.15
CA CYS A 40 -9.39 -2.61 -11.39
C CYS A 40 -9.33 -3.42 -10.09
N THR A 41 -9.96 -4.59 -10.07
CA THR A 41 -9.89 -5.53 -8.94
C THR A 41 -8.75 -6.55 -9.05
N THR A 42 -8.00 -6.54 -10.14
CA THR A 42 -6.70 -7.22 -10.24
C THR A 42 -5.65 -6.19 -10.60
N ILE A 43 -4.54 -6.16 -9.87
CA ILE A 43 -3.41 -5.25 -10.12
C ILE A 43 -2.13 -6.05 -10.22
N THR A 44 -1.35 -5.77 -11.26
CA THR A 44 -0.01 -6.30 -11.45
C THR A 44 1.00 -5.18 -11.29
N ILE A 45 1.93 -5.30 -10.35
CA ILE A 45 3.02 -4.37 -10.12
C ILE A 45 4.26 -4.93 -10.80
N LYS A 46 4.71 -4.28 -11.88
CA LYS A 46 5.99 -4.60 -12.54
C LYS A 46 7.15 -4.00 -11.73
N GLY A 47 8.37 -4.35 -12.11
CA GLY A 47 9.55 -3.70 -11.52
C GLY A 47 9.73 -2.29 -12.03
N PHE A 48 9.94 -1.32 -11.14
CA PHE A 48 10.20 0.08 -11.50
C PHE A 48 10.88 0.86 -10.39
N THR A 49 11.40 2.05 -10.73
CA THR A 49 11.94 2.99 -9.75
C THR A 49 10.92 4.08 -9.46
N VAL A 50 10.55 4.22 -8.19
CA VAL A 50 9.76 5.35 -7.67
C VAL A 50 10.66 6.58 -7.61
N PRO A 51 10.28 7.71 -8.21
CA PRO A 51 11.06 8.94 -8.15
C PRO A 51 11.37 9.39 -6.71
N ALA A 52 12.50 10.06 -6.52
CA ALA A 52 12.94 10.57 -5.22
C ALA A 52 11.89 11.51 -4.59
N GLY A 53 11.65 11.36 -3.30
CA GLY A 53 10.70 12.21 -2.56
C GLY A 53 9.22 11.98 -2.90
N LYS A 54 8.88 10.84 -3.52
CA LYS A 54 7.49 10.47 -3.87
C LYS A 54 7.06 9.19 -3.15
N THR A 55 5.77 9.13 -2.84
CA THR A 55 5.10 7.94 -2.32
C THR A 55 4.59 7.08 -3.47
N PHE A 56 4.78 5.77 -3.41
CA PHE A 56 3.99 4.81 -4.17
C PHE A 56 2.73 4.46 -3.38
N GLU A 57 1.60 5.07 -3.73
CA GLU A 57 0.35 4.98 -2.99
C GLU A 57 -0.73 4.19 -3.73
N LEU A 58 -1.34 3.23 -3.04
CA LEU A 58 -2.39 2.34 -3.53
C LEU A 58 -3.68 2.49 -2.71
N SER A 59 -4.72 3.09 -3.30
CA SER A 59 -6.08 3.07 -2.76
C SER A 59 -6.92 2.08 -3.56
N LEU A 60 -7.15 0.90 -2.99
CA LEU A 60 -7.68 -0.26 -3.71
C LEU A 60 -9.18 -0.43 -3.49
N LEU A 61 -9.85 -0.93 -4.52
CA LEU A 61 -11.24 -1.40 -4.42
C LEU A 61 -11.32 -2.61 -3.49
N ASP A 62 -12.50 -2.83 -2.91
CA ASP A 62 -12.74 -3.99 -2.06
C ASP A 62 -12.49 -5.30 -2.81
N ASN A 63 -11.89 -6.28 -2.12
CA ASN A 63 -11.54 -7.60 -2.63
C ASN A 63 -10.54 -7.58 -3.80
N THR A 64 -9.75 -6.52 -3.96
CA THR A 64 -8.70 -6.45 -4.98
C THR A 64 -7.58 -7.46 -4.72
N VAL A 65 -7.13 -8.14 -5.78
CA VAL A 65 -5.93 -8.97 -5.79
C VAL A 65 -4.77 -8.16 -6.37
N VAL A 66 -3.66 -8.12 -5.66
CA VAL A 66 -2.42 -7.46 -6.10
C VAL A 66 -1.33 -8.51 -6.25
N ASN A 67 -0.66 -8.54 -7.40
CA ASN A 67 0.48 -9.42 -7.66
C ASN A 67 1.71 -8.57 -7.99
N MET A 68 2.81 -8.78 -7.29
CA MET A 68 4.10 -8.27 -7.73
C MET A 68 4.70 -9.22 -8.77
N GLU A 69 5.29 -8.64 -9.81
CA GLU A 69 6.03 -9.32 -10.88
C GLU A 69 7.41 -8.66 -11.11
N GLY A 70 7.82 -7.75 -10.23
CA GLY A 70 9.14 -7.17 -10.25
C GLY A 70 9.42 -6.34 -9.01
N ASP A 71 10.69 -5.98 -8.85
CA ASP A 71 11.17 -5.24 -7.68
C ASP A 71 10.90 -3.74 -7.83
N VAL A 72 10.50 -3.11 -6.73
CA VAL A 72 10.27 -1.67 -6.65
C VAL A 72 11.41 -1.02 -5.87
N LYS A 73 12.10 -0.09 -6.51
CA LYS A 73 13.19 0.66 -5.91
C LYS A 73 12.77 2.10 -5.63
N PHE A 74 13.13 2.66 -4.48
CA PHE A 74 12.83 4.06 -4.15
C PHE A 74 14.04 4.96 -4.40
N GLY A 75 13.82 6.08 -5.09
CA GLY A 75 14.81 7.15 -5.23
C GLY A 75 15.11 7.82 -3.88
N VAL A 76 16.36 8.26 -3.71
CA VAL A 76 16.85 8.82 -2.44
C VAL A 76 16.48 10.29 -2.30
N SER A 77 15.83 10.66 -1.20
CA SER A 77 15.58 12.04 -0.79
C SER A 77 15.37 12.10 0.72
N ASN A 78 15.75 13.20 1.37
CA ASN A 78 15.52 13.41 2.80
C ASN A 78 14.12 14.02 3.02
N TRP A 79 13.16 13.20 3.44
CA TRP A 79 11.78 13.60 3.71
C TRP A 79 11.11 12.61 4.66
N ALA A 80 9.92 12.93 5.15
CA ALA A 80 9.25 12.14 6.19
C ALA A 80 8.71 10.78 5.71
N GLY A 81 8.45 10.60 4.41
CA GLY A 81 7.77 9.42 3.89
C GLY A 81 6.25 9.42 4.17
N PRO A 82 5.56 8.26 4.07
CA PRO A 82 6.10 6.92 3.82
C PRO A 82 6.61 6.73 2.38
N LEU A 83 7.36 5.66 2.11
CA LEU A 83 7.76 5.30 0.74
C LEU A 83 6.64 4.58 0.00
N PHE A 84 6.00 3.59 0.64
CA PHE A 84 4.86 2.86 0.11
C PHE A 84 3.66 2.97 1.05
N SER A 85 2.47 3.13 0.48
CA SER A 85 1.20 3.14 1.21
C SER A 85 0.17 2.31 0.45
N VAL A 86 -0.53 1.41 1.15
CA VAL A 86 -1.64 0.64 0.56
C VAL A 86 -2.84 0.63 1.49
N SER A 87 -4.04 0.83 0.96
CA SER A 87 -5.31 0.80 1.69
C SER A 87 -6.42 0.11 0.90
N GLY A 88 -7.36 -0.52 1.61
CA GLY A 88 -8.49 -1.24 1.02
C GLY A 88 -9.02 -2.34 1.95
N LYS A 89 -10.15 -2.97 1.60
CA LYS A 89 -10.75 -4.04 2.40
C LYS A 89 -10.76 -5.37 1.66
N GLY A 90 -10.49 -6.46 2.35
CA GLY A 90 -10.48 -7.81 1.76
C GLY A 90 -9.37 -8.01 0.72
N ILE A 91 -8.27 -7.27 0.82
CA ILE A 91 -7.20 -7.27 -0.17
C ILE A 91 -6.41 -8.57 -0.07
N THR A 92 -6.08 -9.14 -1.23
CA THR A 92 -5.09 -10.23 -1.34
C THR A 92 -3.83 -9.67 -1.98
N PHE A 93 -2.82 -9.37 -1.18
CA PHE A 93 -1.54 -8.84 -1.66
C PHE A 93 -0.49 -9.95 -1.72
N ASN A 94 -0.11 -10.34 -2.93
CA ASN A 94 0.90 -11.36 -3.23
C ASN A 94 2.20 -10.69 -3.68
N GLY A 95 3.19 -10.68 -2.80
CA GLY A 95 4.52 -10.17 -3.10
C GLY A 95 5.35 -11.07 -4.00
N ASN A 96 4.97 -12.35 -4.17
CA ASN A 96 5.65 -13.32 -5.04
C ASN A 96 7.18 -13.42 -4.84
N GLY A 97 7.70 -13.03 -3.67
CA GLY A 97 9.13 -13.01 -3.35
C GLY A 97 9.87 -11.75 -3.83
N HIS A 98 9.17 -10.80 -4.45
CA HIS A 98 9.74 -9.55 -4.94
C HIS A 98 10.02 -8.55 -3.81
N THR A 99 10.87 -7.59 -4.14
CA THR A 99 11.52 -6.69 -3.20
C THR A 99 11.03 -5.27 -3.34
N PHE A 100 10.79 -4.62 -2.20
CA PHE A 100 10.82 -3.16 -2.06
C PHE A 100 12.18 -2.73 -1.50
N ASP A 101 13.01 -2.03 -2.29
CA ASP A 101 14.33 -1.53 -1.88
C ASP A 101 14.27 -0.05 -1.48
N GLY A 102 14.38 0.20 -0.17
CA GLY A 102 14.28 1.52 0.43
C GLY A 102 15.55 2.36 0.38
N GLN A 103 16.66 1.81 -0.13
CA GLN A 103 17.97 2.48 -0.21
C GLN A 103 18.51 3.01 1.13
N GLY A 104 18.17 2.32 2.23
CA GLY A 104 18.56 2.59 3.61
C GLY A 104 20.01 3.04 3.84
N PRO A 105 21.04 2.39 3.25
CA PRO A 105 22.43 2.81 3.40
C PRO A 105 22.72 4.28 3.06
N SER A 106 21.91 4.91 2.20
CA SER A 106 22.06 6.33 1.86
C SER A 106 21.61 7.27 2.98
N TYR A 107 20.88 6.74 3.97
CA TYR A 107 20.32 7.47 5.11
C TYR A 107 20.98 7.10 6.45
N TRP A 108 21.58 5.92 6.56
CA TRP A 108 22.06 5.39 7.84
C TRP A 108 23.30 6.13 8.35
N ASP A 109 23.05 7.09 9.25
CA ASP A 109 24.03 7.95 9.91
C ASP A 109 24.31 7.56 11.37
N GLY A 110 23.81 6.40 11.80
CA GLY A 110 23.94 5.89 13.18
C GLY A 110 22.96 6.51 14.19
N GLN A 111 22.12 7.47 13.79
CA GLN A 111 21.20 8.17 14.71
C GLN A 111 19.75 7.69 14.64
N GLY A 112 19.44 6.80 13.70
CA GLY A 112 18.08 6.26 13.52
C GLY A 112 17.05 7.39 13.36
N GLY A 113 15.93 7.31 14.08
CA GLY A 113 14.89 8.34 14.11
C GLY A 113 15.10 9.44 15.16
N ASN A 114 16.20 9.40 15.93
CA ASN A 114 16.43 10.32 17.05
C ASN A 114 17.22 11.60 16.67
N GLY A 115 17.66 11.70 15.41
CA GLY A 115 18.47 12.81 14.93
C GLY A 115 19.08 12.56 13.55
N GLY A 116 20.01 13.44 13.18
CA GLY A 116 20.76 13.36 11.92
C GLY A 116 19.92 13.73 10.69
N VAL A 117 20.14 13.04 9.57
CA VAL A 117 19.38 13.31 8.33
C VAL A 117 17.93 12.85 8.48
N THR A 118 16.99 13.57 7.84
CA THR A 118 15.59 13.13 7.77
C THR A 118 15.49 11.85 6.94
N LYS A 119 14.92 10.79 7.54
CA LYS A 119 14.80 9.45 6.94
C LYS A 119 13.33 9.16 6.68
N PRO A 120 12.94 8.71 5.48
CA PRO A 120 11.55 8.33 5.23
C PRO A 120 11.12 7.18 6.16
N HIS A 121 10.15 7.42 7.03
CA HIS A 121 9.63 6.39 7.94
C HIS A 121 8.16 6.63 8.31
N PRO A 122 7.35 5.56 8.44
CA PRO A 122 7.65 4.17 8.10
C PRO A 122 7.87 3.98 6.60
N MET A 123 8.67 2.99 6.19
CA MET A 123 8.84 2.68 4.77
C MET A 123 7.53 2.16 4.15
N MET A 124 6.88 1.21 4.82
CA MET A 124 5.68 0.52 4.35
C MET A 124 4.51 0.85 5.26
N LYS A 125 3.51 1.57 4.74
CA LYS A 125 2.26 1.88 5.45
C LYS A 125 1.14 0.96 4.97
N ILE A 126 0.76 0.01 5.80
CA ILE A 126 -0.21 -1.06 5.48
C ILE A 126 -1.54 -0.75 6.16
N LYS A 127 -2.53 -0.34 5.37
CA LYS A 127 -3.88 0.02 5.81
C LYS A 127 -4.95 -0.88 5.19
N ILE A 128 -4.68 -2.18 5.09
CA ILE A 128 -5.57 -3.15 4.46
C ILE A 128 -6.13 -4.16 5.47
N SER A 129 -7.27 -4.76 5.14
CA SER A 129 -7.67 -6.07 5.68
C SER A 129 -7.49 -7.16 4.61
N GLY A 130 -7.50 -8.44 5.00
CA GLY A 130 -7.28 -9.57 4.10
C GLY A 130 -5.92 -10.24 4.32
N THR A 131 -5.14 -10.42 3.27
CA THR A 131 -3.82 -11.08 3.30
C THR A 131 -2.74 -10.21 2.67
N TYR A 132 -1.55 -10.27 3.25
CA TYR A 132 -0.36 -9.62 2.74
C TYR A 132 0.82 -10.58 2.89
N SER A 133 1.31 -11.12 1.79
CA SER A 133 2.21 -12.27 1.85
C SER A 133 3.38 -12.20 0.88
N ASN A 134 4.48 -12.86 1.26
CA ASN A 134 5.64 -13.09 0.40
C ASN A 134 6.29 -11.81 -0.16
N VAL A 135 6.32 -10.74 0.62
CA VAL A 135 7.01 -9.49 0.28
C VAL A 135 8.37 -9.46 0.97
N LYS A 136 9.41 -9.11 0.21
CA LYS A 136 10.71 -8.75 0.76
C LYS A 136 10.81 -7.22 0.87
N VAL A 137 11.25 -6.72 2.01
CA VAL A 137 11.70 -5.34 2.18
C VAL A 137 13.21 -5.37 2.40
N LEU A 138 13.94 -4.62 1.58
CA LEU A 138 15.38 -4.49 1.63
C LEU A 138 15.74 -3.06 2.04
N ASN A 139 16.64 -2.93 3.00
CA ASN A 139 17.28 -1.67 3.36
C ASN A 139 16.26 -0.54 3.66
N SER A 140 15.40 -0.71 4.66
CA SER A 140 14.50 0.38 5.06
C SER A 140 15.27 1.55 5.68
N PRO A 141 14.96 2.82 5.36
CA PRO A 141 15.68 3.98 5.92
C PRO A 141 15.65 4.06 7.45
N ALA A 142 14.51 3.70 8.05
CA ALA A 142 14.37 3.48 9.50
C ALA A 142 13.29 2.40 9.74
N HIS A 143 12.17 2.74 10.40
CA HIS A 143 11.07 1.81 10.66
C HIS A 143 10.50 1.20 9.37
N THR A 144 10.38 -0.13 9.31
CA THR A 144 9.92 -0.84 8.12
C THR A 144 8.40 -0.79 7.94
N TYR A 145 7.63 -1.42 8.83
CA TYR A 145 6.16 -1.52 8.71
C TYR A 145 5.44 -0.67 9.74
N SER A 146 4.43 0.08 9.29
CA SER A 146 3.35 0.61 10.12
C SER A 146 2.04 0.02 9.64
N ILE A 147 1.30 -0.61 10.57
CA ILE A 147 0.10 -1.38 10.26
C ILE A 147 -1.09 -0.72 10.96
N SER A 148 -2.17 -0.48 10.20
CA SER A 148 -3.44 0.03 10.71
C SER A 148 -4.57 -0.61 9.90
N ASN A 149 -4.96 -1.82 10.28
CA ASN A 149 -5.89 -2.66 9.53
C ASN A 149 -7.36 -2.39 9.92
N PRO A 150 -8.27 -2.14 8.94
CA PRO A 150 -9.69 -1.88 9.20
C PRO A 150 -10.51 -3.13 9.59
N ALA A 151 -9.94 -4.32 9.40
CA ALA A 151 -10.50 -5.62 9.82
C ALA A 151 -9.35 -6.63 9.91
N LYS A 152 -9.64 -7.93 10.09
CA LYS A 152 -8.61 -8.99 10.17
C LYS A 152 -7.62 -8.89 9.00
N LEU A 153 -6.33 -8.89 9.32
CA LEU A 153 -5.22 -8.92 8.38
C LEU A 153 -4.29 -10.07 8.75
N VAL A 154 -3.90 -10.88 7.78
CA VAL A 154 -2.86 -11.91 7.93
C VAL A 154 -1.64 -11.48 7.13
N MET A 155 -0.52 -11.28 7.83
CA MET A 155 0.78 -10.98 7.23
C MET A 155 1.67 -12.21 7.35
N SER A 156 2.16 -12.77 6.24
CA SER A 156 2.91 -14.03 6.25
C SER A 156 4.04 -14.09 5.24
N LYS A 157 5.08 -14.88 5.53
CA LYS A 157 6.26 -15.05 4.66
C LYS A 157 6.94 -13.73 4.28
N LEU A 158 6.96 -12.77 5.22
CA LEU A 158 7.62 -11.49 5.00
C LEU A 158 9.10 -11.60 5.34
N THR A 159 9.95 -10.98 4.51
CA THR A 159 11.39 -10.87 4.77
C THR A 159 11.74 -9.41 4.97
N ILE A 160 12.33 -9.06 6.11
CA ILE A 160 12.90 -7.74 6.36
C ILE A 160 14.42 -7.91 6.41
N ASP A 161 15.08 -7.43 5.37
CA ASP A 161 16.53 -7.53 5.19
C ASP A 161 17.15 -6.14 5.34
N ASN A 162 17.47 -5.80 6.59
CA ASN A 162 18.20 -4.57 6.95
C ASN A 162 19.65 -4.89 7.34
N CYS A 163 20.12 -6.10 7.04
CA CYS A 163 21.51 -6.44 7.23
C CYS A 163 22.34 -5.61 6.25
N LYS A 164 23.38 -4.95 6.73
CA LYS A 164 24.39 -4.37 5.84
C LYS A 164 24.88 -5.51 4.95
N SER A 165 24.58 -5.46 3.65
CA SER A 165 25.24 -6.34 2.71
C SER A 165 26.72 -6.03 2.84
N LEU A 166 27.45 -6.90 3.55
CA LEU A 166 28.85 -7.13 3.28
C LEU A 166 28.87 -7.68 1.85
N ARG A 167 28.74 -6.78 0.86
CA ARG A 167 29.28 -7.11 -0.44
C ARG A 167 30.75 -7.39 -0.14
N ASN A 168 31.09 -8.68 -0.21
CA ASN A 168 32.47 -9.13 -0.21
C ASN A 168 33.24 -8.22 -1.19
N PRO A 169 34.42 -7.73 -0.79
CA PRO A 169 35.14 -6.66 -1.48
C PRO A 169 35.33 -6.92 -2.97
#